data_AF-A0A8H7TN57-F1
#
_entry.id   AF-A0A8H7TN57-F1
#
_cell.length_a   1.000
_cell.length_b   1.000
_cell.length_c   1.000
_cell.angle_alpha   90.00
_cell.angle_beta   90.00
_cell.angle_gamma   90.00
#
_symmetry.space_group_name_H-M   'P 1'
#
loop_
_entity.id
_entity.type
_entity.pdbx_description
1 polymer ?
#
loop_
_entity_poly.entity_id
_entity_poly.type
_entity_poly.pdbx_seq_one_letter_code
_entity_poly.pdbx_strand_id
1 'polypeptide(L)'
;MSDLKPGNTYYLRIPGGGVVSQVPGRWGPNEVHIRPRDGANNQKWRAEADHSRFGFRNQNNQRLLGSNENGDLQATASELRGWESFSISTEGDHTYLSLYKDNWYNVKNEEDYLKLSDHYTPLIFELA
;
A
#
# COMPACT_ATOMS: atom_id res chain seq x y z
N MET A 1 10.49 7.65 -14.02
CA MET A 1 10.80 7.47 -12.59
C MET A 1 9.74 8.21 -11.80
N SER A 2 8.83 7.49 -11.15
CA SER A 2 8.01 8.11 -10.10
C SER A 2 8.90 8.21 -8.87
N ASP A 3 9.47 9.38 -8.59
CA ASP A 3 10.33 9.61 -7.43
C ASP A 3 9.49 9.60 -6.15
N LEU A 4 9.16 8.41 -5.65
CA LEU A 4 8.69 8.22 -4.29
C LEU A 4 9.84 8.59 -3.35
N LYS A 5 9.63 9.62 -2.53
CA LYS A 5 10.64 10.12 -1.58
C LYS A 5 10.21 9.74 -0.17
N PRO A 6 11.05 9.02 0.60
CA PRO A 6 10.80 8.79 2.01
C PRO A 6 10.53 10.11 2.74
N GLY A 7 9.56 10.10 3.65
CA GLY A 7 9.06 11.28 4.37
C GLY A 7 7.87 11.98 3.70
N ASN A 8 7.72 11.87 2.37
CA ASN A 8 6.55 12.42 1.69
C ASN A 8 5.31 11.55 1.90
N THR A 9 4.15 12.19 1.85
CA THR A 9 2.84 11.52 1.96
C THR A 9 2.16 11.48 0.61
N TYR A 10 1.56 10.34 0.30
CA TYR A 10 0.94 10.06 -0.99
C TYR A 10 -0.46 9.46 -0.83
N TYR A 11 -1.30 9.70 -1.82
CA TYR A 11 -2.41 8.81 -2.16
C TYR A 11 -1.88 7.72 -3.10
N LEU A 12 -2.17 6.47 -2.79
CA LEU A 12 -1.89 5.33 -3.67
C LEU A 12 -3.16 5.09 -4.49
N ARG A 13 -3.20 5.57 -5.73
CA ARG A 13 -4.41 5.55 -6.57
C ARG A 13 -4.38 4.37 -7.54
N ILE A 14 -5.51 3.68 -7.66
CA ILE A 14 -5.75 2.70 -8.73
C ILE A 14 -6.39 3.42 -9.92
N PRO A 15 -5.83 3.35 -11.14
CA PRO A 15 -6.45 3.92 -12.33
C PRO A 15 -7.87 3.40 -12.57
N GLY A 16 -8.83 4.31 -12.77
CA GLY A 16 -10.25 3.96 -12.94
C GLY A 16 -10.99 3.51 -11.67
N GLY A 17 -10.29 3.42 -10.53
CA GLY A 17 -10.86 3.04 -9.24
C GLY A 17 -10.79 4.19 -8.22
N GLY A 18 -10.33 3.86 -7.01
CA GLY A 18 -10.16 4.80 -5.90
C GLY A 18 -8.74 4.87 -5.37
N VAL A 19 -8.61 5.27 -4.11
CA VAL A 19 -7.33 5.32 -3.37
C VAL A 19 -7.31 4.26 -2.27
N VAL A 20 -6.13 3.71 -2.04
CA VAL A 20 -5.89 2.78 -0.93
C VAL A 20 -6.18 3.51 0.38
N SER A 21 -7.07 2.94 1.18
CA SER A 21 -7.63 3.57 2.37
C SER A 21 -7.67 2.58 3.51
N GLN A 22 -7.11 2.97 4.65
CA GLN A 22 -7.32 2.25 5.89
C GLN A 22 -8.76 2.47 6.34
N VAL A 23 -9.50 1.41 6.62
CA VAL A 23 -10.88 1.50 7.10
C VAL A 23 -11.08 0.56 8.29
N PRO A 24 -11.85 0.97 9.31
CA PRO A 24 -12.39 0.01 10.26
C PRO A 24 -13.39 -0.88 9.51
N GLY A 25 -13.13 -2.17 9.43
CA GLY A 25 -13.98 -3.11 8.72
C GLY A 25 -14.59 -4.16 9.65
N ARG A 26 -15.17 -5.20 9.03
CA ARG A 26 -15.90 -6.27 9.72
C ARG A 26 -14.99 -7.22 10.49
N TRP A 27 -13.78 -7.42 9.98
CA TRP A 27 -12.80 -8.41 10.43
C TRP A 27 -11.69 -7.78 11.27
N GLY A 28 -11.51 -6.47 11.20
CA GLY A 28 -10.59 -5.73 12.06
C GLY A 28 -10.61 -4.21 11.88
N PRO A 29 -10.04 -3.47 12.84
CA PRO A 29 -10.04 -2.01 12.82
C PRO A 29 -9.06 -1.41 11.79
N ASN A 30 -8.24 -2.23 11.13
CA ASN A 30 -7.09 -1.83 10.31
C ASN A 30 -7.13 -2.45 8.90
N GLU A 31 -8.32 -2.78 8.40
CA GLU A 31 -8.51 -3.27 7.04
C GLU A 31 -8.10 -2.20 6.02
N VAL A 32 -7.77 -2.65 4.80
CA VAL A 32 -7.34 -1.78 3.71
C VAL A 32 -8.23 -2.03 2.51
N HIS A 33 -8.94 -0.98 2.10
CA HIS A 33 -9.87 -1.01 0.98
C HIS A 33 -9.59 0.12 0.00
N ILE A 34 -10.14 0.00 -1.19
CA ILE A 34 -10.14 1.02 -2.23
C ILE A 34 -11.41 1.84 -2.08
N ARG A 35 -11.26 3.14 -1.81
CA ARG A 35 -12.39 4.06 -1.60
C ARG A 35 -12.24 5.29 -2.51
N PRO A 36 -13.35 5.98 -2.83
CA PRO A 36 -13.28 7.28 -3.48
C PRO A 36 -12.40 8.24 -2.68
N ARG A 37 -11.56 9.01 -3.37
CA ARG A 37 -10.67 9.98 -2.72
C ARG A 37 -11.48 11.13 -2.11
N ASP A 38 -11.36 11.33 -0.80
CA ASP A 38 -11.98 12.43 -0.04
C ASP A 38 -10.96 13.27 0.74
N GLY A 39 -9.69 12.86 0.75
CA GLY A 39 -8.60 13.59 1.40
C GLY A 39 -8.46 13.32 2.90
N ALA A 40 -9.20 12.36 3.45
CA ALA A 40 -9.09 11.96 4.84
C ALA A 40 -7.74 11.30 5.15
N ASN A 41 -7.29 11.40 6.41
CA ASN A 41 -5.98 10.91 6.85
C ASN A 41 -5.81 9.39 6.69
N ASN A 42 -6.91 8.64 6.66
CA ASN A 42 -6.89 7.20 6.45
C ASN A 42 -6.59 6.82 4.99
N GLN A 43 -6.67 7.77 4.05
CA GLN A 43 -6.29 7.60 2.65
C GLN A 43 -4.85 8.03 2.35
N LYS A 44 -4.17 8.61 3.35
CA LYS A 44 -2.84 9.20 3.23
C LYS A 44 -1.78 8.26 3.77
N TRP A 45 -0.77 7.99 2.95
CA TRP A 45 0.30 7.06 3.26
C TRP A 45 1.66 7.74 3.13
N ARG A 46 2.36 7.87 4.25
CA ARG A 46 3.73 8.38 4.27
C ARG A 46 4.68 7.28 3.83
N ALA A 47 5.47 7.57 2.80
CA ALA A 47 6.57 6.70 2.40
C ALA A 47 7.63 6.69 3.50
N GLU A 48 8.07 5.51 3.92
CA GLU A 48 9.11 5.32 4.93
C GLU A 48 10.22 4.45 4.36
N ALA A 49 11.45 4.70 4.78
CA ALA A 49 12.58 3.86 4.48
C ALA A 49 13.38 3.60 5.76
N ASP A 50 13.81 2.35 5.93
CA ASP A 50 14.69 1.93 7.02
C ASP A 50 15.72 0.95 6.48
N HIS A 51 16.99 1.37 6.49
CA HIS A 51 18.10 0.66 5.87
C HIS A 51 17.81 0.29 4.40
N SER A 52 17.54 -0.99 4.11
CA SER A 52 17.25 -1.53 2.78
C SER A 52 15.76 -1.75 2.52
N ARG A 53 14.89 -1.33 3.44
CA ARG A 53 13.45 -1.55 3.35
C ARG A 53 12.74 -0.24 3.04
N PHE A 54 11.63 -0.38 2.31
CA PHE A 54 10.74 0.72 1.97
C PHE A 54 9.30 0.31 2.28
N GLY A 55 8.49 1.21 2.83
CA GLY A 55 7.11 0.90 3.20
C GLY A 55 6.23 2.14 3.28
N PHE A 56 4.97 1.94 3.68
CA PHE A 56 3.94 2.97 3.68
C PHE A 56 3.24 3.03 5.03
N ARG A 57 3.36 4.15 5.76
CA ARG A 57 2.67 4.36 7.04
C ARG A 57 1.41 5.19 6.86
N ASN A 58 0.28 4.65 7.29
CA ASN A 58 -0.99 5.35 7.26
C ASN A 58 -1.00 6.54 8.23
N GLN A 59 -1.51 7.68 7.80
CA GLN A 59 -1.55 8.89 8.64
C GLN A 59 -2.66 8.87 9.70
N ASN A 60 -3.69 8.03 9.58
CA ASN A 60 -4.76 7.90 10.57
C ASN A 60 -4.35 7.06 11.77
N ASN A 61 -3.92 5.82 11.56
CA ASN A 61 -3.64 4.87 12.64
C ASN A 61 -2.14 4.73 12.97
N GLN A 62 -1.26 5.41 12.22
CA GLN A 62 0.20 5.35 12.35
C GLN A 62 0.78 3.94 12.21
N ARG A 63 0.10 3.04 11.49
CA ARG A 63 0.55 1.68 11.19
C ARG A 63 1.01 1.56 9.75
N LEU A 64 1.91 0.60 9.52
CA LEU A 64 2.44 0.27 8.22
C LEU A 64 1.49 -0.65 7.45
N LEU A 65 1.39 -0.39 6.16
CA LEU A 65 0.80 -1.30 5.19
C LEU A 65 1.66 -2.55 5.10
N GLY A 66 1.05 -3.71 5.19
CA GLY A 66 1.72 -5.00 5.05
C GLY A 66 0.72 -6.10 4.72
N SER A 67 1.19 -7.33 4.58
CA SER A 67 0.31 -8.49 4.34
C SER A 67 -0.01 -9.23 5.63
N ASN A 68 -1.18 -9.89 5.68
CA ASN A 68 -1.50 -10.89 6.70
C ASN A 68 -1.05 -12.30 6.25
N GLU A 69 -1.30 -13.31 7.08
CA GLU A 69 -0.97 -14.71 6.77
C GLU A 69 -1.68 -15.24 5.51
N ASN A 70 -2.86 -14.72 5.18
CA ASN A 70 -3.63 -15.08 3.98
C ASN A 70 -3.16 -14.35 2.71
N GLY A 71 -2.28 -13.35 2.85
CA GLY A 71 -1.83 -12.51 1.75
C GLY A 71 -2.73 -11.31 1.46
N ASP A 72 -3.72 -11.00 2.31
CA ASP A 72 -4.48 -9.75 2.19
C ASP A 72 -3.66 -8.60 2.77
N LEU A 73 -3.79 -7.41 2.19
CA LEU A 73 -3.12 -6.21 2.72
C LEU A 73 -3.92 -5.61 3.88
N GLN A 74 -3.21 -5.18 4.91
CA GLN A 74 -3.74 -4.56 6.12
C GLN A 74 -2.76 -3.52 6.69
N ALA A 75 -3.24 -2.64 7.58
CA ALA A 75 -2.44 -1.58 8.18
C ALA A 75 -2.23 -1.83 9.69
N THR A 76 -1.49 -2.86 10.06
CA THR A 76 -1.40 -3.33 11.46
C THR A 76 -0.03 -3.17 12.11
N ALA A 77 1.05 -3.24 11.33
CA ALA A 77 2.41 -3.26 11.87
C ALA A 77 2.87 -1.89 12.39
N SER A 78 3.60 -1.87 13.51
CA SER A 78 4.26 -0.65 14.03
C SER A 78 5.61 -0.36 13.37
N GLU A 79 6.31 -1.40 12.92
CA GLU A 79 7.70 -1.35 12.50
C GLU A 79 7.87 -1.93 11.09
N LEU A 80 8.83 -1.39 10.33
CA LEU A 80 9.10 -1.81 8.98
C LEU A 80 9.90 -3.12 8.99
N ARG A 81 9.18 -4.24 8.90
CA ARG A 81 9.75 -5.58 8.85
C ARG A 81 9.56 -6.18 7.45
N GLY A 82 9.73 -7.50 7.33
CA GLY A 82 9.65 -8.18 6.05
C GLY A 82 8.31 -7.93 5.35
N TRP A 83 7.20 -8.22 6.04
CA TRP A 83 5.85 -8.24 5.47
C TRP A 83 5.25 -6.86 5.18
N GLU A 84 5.96 -5.79 5.53
CA GLU A 84 5.65 -4.39 5.25
C GLU A 84 6.62 -3.78 4.22
N SER A 85 7.57 -4.58 3.70
CA SER A 85 8.57 -4.12 2.75
C SER A 85 8.06 -4.21 1.32
N PHE A 86 8.10 -3.10 0.61
CA PHE A 86 7.68 -2.97 -0.76
C PHE A 86 8.85 -2.70 -1.70
N SER A 87 8.71 -3.22 -2.92
CA SER A 87 9.47 -2.82 -4.09
C SER A 87 8.53 -2.13 -5.07
N ILE A 88 9.06 -1.13 -5.78
CA ILE A 88 8.32 -0.40 -6.80
C ILE A 88 8.97 -0.72 -8.14
N SER A 89 8.15 -1.20 -9.08
CA SER A 89 8.58 -1.55 -10.42
C SER A 89 7.82 -0.72 -11.44
N THR A 90 8.42 -0.51 -12.61
CA THR A 90 7.80 0.18 -13.74
C THR A 90 7.90 -0.70 -14.98
N GLU A 91 6.77 -0.89 -15.66
CA GLU A 91 6.68 -1.61 -16.93
C GLU A 91 5.92 -0.73 -17.94
N GLY A 92 6.63 -0.21 -18.93
CA GLY A 92 6.11 0.84 -19.81
C GLY A 92 5.71 2.09 -19.02
N ASP A 93 4.46 2.52 -19.18
CA ASP A 93 3.88 3.67 -18.45
C ASP A 93 3.19 3.27 -17.14
N HIS A 94 3.23 1.99 -16.76
CA HIS A 94 2.60 1.50 -15.54
C HIS A 94 3.62 1.35 -14.42
N THR A 95 3.26 1.84 -13.23
CA THR A 95 3.98 1.56 -12.00
C THR A 95 3.18 0.57 -11.16
N TYR A 96 3.85 -0.38 -10.51
CA TYR A 96 3.21 -1.35 -9.63
C TYR A 96 4.05 -1.65 -8.39
N LEU A 97 3.39 -2.21 -7.38
CA LEU A 97 4.00 -2.60 -6.12
C LEU A 97 4.18 -4.12 -6.06
N SER A 98 5.32 -4.52 -5.52
CA SER A 98 5.51 -5.87 -4.99
C SER A 98 5.78 -5.78 -3.49
N LEU A 99 5.30 -6.76 -2.72
CA LEU A 99 5.51 -6.85 -1.26
C LEU A 99 6.29 -8.13 -0.95
N TYR A 100 7.18 -8.06 0.03
CA TYR A 100 7.94 -9.21 0.50
C TYR A 100 7.20 -9.98 1.60
N LYS A 101 6.82 -11.23 1.36
CA LYS A 101 6.26 -12.16 2.35
C LYS A 101 6.93 -13.52 2.18
N ASP A 102 8.10 -13.69 2.77
CA ASP A 102 9.02 -14.84 2.57
C ASP A 102 9.59 -14.94 1.13
N ASN A 103 8.88 -14.41 0.14
CA ASN A 103 9.29 -14.12 -1.23
C ASN A 103 8.60 -12.82 -1.72
N TRP A 104 8.99 -12.30 -2.88
CA TRP A 104 8.33 -11.14 -3.49
C TRP A 104 7.07 -11.55 -4.24
N TYR A 105 5.95 -10.87 -3.95
CA TYR A 105 4.67 -11.05 -4.63
C TYR A 105 4.19 -9.71 -5.17
N ASN A 106 3.50 -9.71 -6.31
CA ASN A 106 2.84 -8.51 -6.81
C ASN A 106 1.60 -8.19 -5.96
N VAL A 107 1.28 -6.90 -5.87
CA VAL A 107 0.05 -6.45 -5.24
C VAL A 107 -1.02 -6.28 -6.30
N LYS A 108 -2.16 -6.97 -6.11
CA LYS A 108 -3.31 -6.94 -6.99
C LYS A 108 -4.53 -6.42 -6.25
N ASN A 109 -5.30 -5.57 -6.91
CA ASN A 109 -6.66 -5.25 -6.53
C ASN A 109 -7.62 -6.37 -6.95
N GLU A 110 -8.48 -6.74 -6.01
CA GLU A 110 -9.61 -7.61 -6.22
C GLU A 110 -10.82 -6.92 -5.61
N GLU A 111 -11.77 -6.53 -6.47
CA GLU A 111 -12.93 -5.71 -6.07
C GLU A 111 -12.49 -4.43 -5.34
N ASP A 112 -12.76 -4.33 -4.03
CA ASP A 112 -12.42 -3.16 -3.21
C ASP A 112 -11.26 -3.40 -2.23
N TYR A 113 -10.50 -4.49 -2.32
CA TYR A 113 -9.34 -4.75 -1.46
C TYR A 113 -8.07 -5.04 -2.27
N LEU A 114 -6.95 -5.16 -1.57
CA LEU A 114 -5.63 -5.50 -2.13
C LEU A 114 -5.13 -6.81 -1.53
N LYS A 115 -4.51 -7.64 -2.37
CA LYS A 115 -3.87 -8.89 -1.94
C LYS A 115 -2.60 -9.21 -2.72
N LEU A 116 -1.83 -10.16 -2.22
CA LEU A 116 -0.68 -10.73 -2.90
C LEU A 116 -1.12 -11.65 -4.05
N SER A 117 -0.42 -11.55 -5.18
CA SER A 117 -0.71 -12.29 -6.41
C SER A 117 0.54 -12.36 -7.31
N ASP A 118 0.50 -13.22 -8.32
CA ASP A 118 1.48 -13.21 -9.41
C ASP A 118 1.15 -12.12 -10.44
N HIS A 119 -0.08 -11.61 -10.45
CA HIS A 119 -0.49 -10.47 -11.26
C HIS A 119 -0.37 -9.17 -10.48
N TYR A 120 -0.18 -8.06 -11.18
CA TYR A 120 -0.11 -6.74 -10.57
C TYR A 120 -1.33 -5.88 -10.91
N THR A 121 -1.57 -4.88 -10.07
CA THR A 121 -2.44 -3.75 -10.38
C THR A 121 -1.60 -2.50 -10.59
N PRO A 122 -1.76 -1.79 -11.73
CA PRO A 122 -1.15 -0.49 -11.92
C PRO A 122 -1.59 0.48 -10.83
N LEU A 123 -0.65 1.30 -10.35
CA LEU A 123 -0.86 2.29 -9.32
C LEU A 123 -0.22 3.61 -9.73
N ILE A 124 -0.83 4.70 -9.26
CA ILE A 124 -0.33 6.05 -9.43
C ILE A 124 -0.10 6.63 -8.03
N PHE A 125 1.10 7.13 -7.79
CA PHE A 125 1.43 7.81 -6.54
C PHE A 125 1.20 9.32 -6.71
N GLU A 126 0.20 9.85 -6.01
CA GLU A 126 -0.14 11.27 -6.03
C GLU A 126 0.27 11.91 -4.70
N LEU A 127 0.96 13.06 -4.72
CA LEU A 127 1.29 13.77 -3.48
C LEU A 127 0.01 14.16 -2.72
N ALA A 128 0.04 13.95 -1.40
CA ALA A 128 -1.13 14.04 -0.54
C ALA A 128 -1.47 15.44 -0.01
#